data_AF-A0A0G0CXX8-F1
#
_entry.id   AF-A0A0G0CXX8-F1
#
_cell.length_a   1.000
_cell.length_b   1.000
_cell.length_c   1.000
_cell.angle_alpha   90.00
_cell.angle_beta   90.00
_cell.angle_gamma   90.00
#
_symmetry.space_group_name_H-M   'P 1'
#
loop_
_entity.id
_entity.type
_entity.pdbx_description
1 polymer ?
#
loop_
_entity_poly.entity_id
_entity_poly.type
_entity_poly.pdbx_seq_one_letter_code
_entity_poly.pdbx_strand_id
1 'polypeptide(L)' 'MVINKFSKDDDRIANLYRAAYYIATGVEKIGLDLIDKTQIPFPKMNLSTEKERKYWAEKVLDKYMFLKMMYN' A
#
# COMPACT_ATOMS: atom_id res chain seq x y z
N MET A 1 18.65 -23.62 -11.64
CA MET A 1 17.28 -23.09 -11.47
C MET A 1 17.39 -21.61 -11.10
N VAL A 2 17.15 -20.73 -12.06
CA VAL A 2 17.02 -19.30 -11.80
C VAL A 2 15.76 -19.15 -10.95
N ILE A 3 15.92 -18.80 -9.68
CA ILE A 3 14.80 -18.51 -8.79
C ILE A 3 14.08 -17.35 -9.47
N ASN A 4 12.92 -17.66 -10.05
CA ASN A 4 12.19 -16.72 -10.87
C ASN A 4 11.87 -15.53 -9.98
N LYS A 5 12.36 -14.39 -10.42
CA LYS A 5 12.25 -13.07 -9.83
C LYS A 5 10.77 -12.66 -9.96
N PHE A 6 9.87 -13.36 -9.25
CA PHE A 6 8.52 -12.85 -8.93
C PHE A 6 8.76 -11.45 -8.42
N SER A 7 8.27 -10.52 -9.22
CA SER A 7 8.98 -9.30 -9.55
C SER A 7 9.06 -8.40 -8.33
N LYS A 8 10.07 -7.52 -8.26
CA LYS A 8 10.06 -6.44 -7.28
C LYS A 8 8.72 -5.68 -7.29
N ASP A 9 8.00 -5.69 -8.41
CA ASP A 9 6.70 -5.07 -8.56
C ASP A 9 5.57 -5.85 -7.89
N ASP A 10 5.59 -7.19 -7.88
CA ASP A 10 4.59 -8.01 -7.17
C ASP A 10 4.66 -7.81 -5.66
N ASP A 11 5.87 -7.75 -5.10
CA ASP A 11 6.09 -7.45 -3.68
C ASP A 11 5.63 -6.02 -3.33
N ARG A 12 5.85 -5.06 -4.23
CA ARG A 12 5.36 -3.67 -4.06
C ARG A 12 3.85 -3.61 -4.08
N ILE A 13 3.20 -4.29 -5.03
CA ILE A 13 1.74 -4.38 -5.13
C ILE A 13 1.15 -5.04 -3.88
N ALA A 14 1.74 -6.14 -3.39
CA ALA A 14 1.31 -6.80 -2.16
C ALA A 14 1.47 -5.90 -0.93
N ASN A 15 2.55 -5.11 -0.85
CA ASN A 15 2.78 -4.18 0.25
C ASN A 15 1.77 -3.02 0.26
N LEU A 16 1.32 -2.52 -0.90
CA LEU A 16 0.23 -1.52 -0.97
C LEU A 16 -1.09 -2.07 -0.41
N TYR A 17 -1.46 -3.29 -0.79
CA TYR A 17 -2.69 -3.92 -0.29
C TYR A 17 -2.64 -4.10 1.24
N ARG A 18 -1.51 -4.61 1.75
CA ARG A 18 -1.29 -4.75 3.20
C ARG A 18 -1.30 -3.40 3.90
N ALA A 19 -0.67 -2.38 3.32
CA ALA A 19 -0.67 -1.03 3.87
C ALA A 19 -2.08 -0.47 4.02
N ALA A 20 -2.92 -0.59 2.98
CA ALA A 20 -4.31 -0.16 3.03
C ALA A 20 -5.08 -0.84 4.18
N TYR A 21 -4.89 -2.15 4.35
CA TYR A 21 -5.50 -2.91 5.44
C TYR A 21 -5.04 -2.43 6.84
N TYR A 22 -3.74 -2.25 7.05
CA TYR A 22 -3.21 -1.80 8.34
C TYR A 22 -3.59 -0.35 8.67
N ILE A 23 -3.66 0.52 7.66
CA ILE A 23 -4.16 1.88 7.83
C ILE A 23 -5.64 1.83 8.24
N ALA A 24 -6.48 1.07 7.54
CA ALA A 24 -7.91 0.98 7.84
C ALA A 24 -8.19 0.44 9.26
N THR A 25 -7.35 -0.48 9.75
CA THR A 25 -7.49 -1.11 11.07
C THR A 25 -6.90 -0.28 12.23
N GLY A 26 -6.25 0.85 11.94
CA GLY A 26 -5.67 1.72 12.96
C GLY A 26 -4.23 1.38 13.36
N VAL A 27 -3.56 0.47 12.65
CA VAL A 27 -2.15 0.14 12.87
C VAL A 27 -1.27 0.98 11.94
N GLU A 28 -1.30 2.29 12.17
CA GLU A 28 -0.75 3.32 11.27
C GLU A 28 0.73 3.11 10.97
N LYS A 29 1.52 2.82 12.00
CA LYS A 29 2.97 2.63 11.86
C LYS A 29 3.34 1.53 10.87
N ILE A 30 2.65 0.38 10.94
CA ILE A 30 2.90 -0.74 10.02
C ILE A 30 2.43 -0.37 8.61
N GLY A 31 1.29 0.32 8.50
CA GLY A 31 0.78 0.80 7.23
C GLY A 31 1.75 1.74 6.50
N LEU A 32 2.31 2.72 7.24
CA LEU A 32 3.29 3.66 6.72
C LEU A 32 4.62 2.98 6.36
N ASP A 33 5.14 2.10 7.21
CA ASP A 33 6.36 1.32 6.92
C ASP A 33 6.22 0.48 5.63
N LEU A 34 5.03 -0.05 5.37
CA LEU A 34 4.74 -0.79 4.14
C LEU A 34 4.65 0.13 2.92
N ILE A 35 4.07 1.33 3.06
CA ILE A 35 4.06 2.33 1.99
C ILE A 35 5.49 2.73 1.63
N ASP A 36 6.35 3.00 2.60
CA ASP A 36 7.73 3.40 2.34
C ASP A 36 8.51 2.32 1.58
N LYS A 37 8.24 1.04 1.90
CA LYS A 37 8.80 -0.11 1.16
C LYS A 37 8.33 -0.21 -0.28
N THR A 38 7.21 0.42 -0.65
CA THR A 38 6.72 0.43 -2.04
C THR A 38 7.48 1.43 -2.91
N GLN A 39 8.20 2.38 -2.31
CA GLN A 39 8.86 3.50 -3.00
C GLN A 39 7.90 4.34 -3.86
N ILE A 40 6.60 4.31 -3.55
CA ILE A 40 5.59 5.12 -4.22
C ILE A 40 5.38 6.39 -3.39
N PRO A 41 5.52 7.58 -3.99
CA PRO A 41 5.30 8.81 -3.27
C PRO A 41 3.81 8.94 -2.90
N PHE A 42 3.54 9.02 -1.61
CA PHE A 42 2.25 9.45 -1.10
C PHE A 42 2.41 10.81 -0.41
N PRO A 43 1.39 11.69 -0.50
CA PRO A 43 1.35 12.90 0.31
C PRO A 43 1.28 12.53 1.81
N LYS A 44 1.63 13.50 2.67
CA LYS A 44 1.56 13.33 4.12
C LYS A 44 0.13 12.94 4.54
N MET A 45 -0.02 11.71 5.05
CA MET A 45 -1.31 11.18 5.48
C MET A 45 -1.62 11.65 6.89
N ASN A 46 -2.82 12.18 7.10
CA ASN A 46 -3.37 12.36 8.43
C ASN A 46 -4.17 11.11 8.78
N LEU A 47 -3.81 10.41 9.85
CA LEU A 47 -4.43 9.15 10.26
C LEU A 47 -5.13 9.26 11.62
N SER A 48 -5.28 10.48 12.14
CA SER A 48 -5.77 10.77 13.49
C SER A 48 -7.16 10.21 13.78
N THR A 49 -8.06 10.23 12.79
CA THR A 49 -9.43 9.74 12.95
C THR A 49 -9.70 8.48 12.13
N GLU A 50 -10.66 7.66 12.56
CA GLU A 50 -11.09 6.47 11.80
C GLU A 50 -11.55 6.82 10.37
N LYS A 51 -12.25 7.96 10.21
CA LYS A 51 -12.69 8.45 8.90
C LYS A 51 -11.51 8.76 7.99
N GLU A 52 -10.49 9.47 8.51
CA GLU A 52 -9.29 9.78 7.75
C GLU A 52 -8.48 8.53 7.41
N ARG A 53 -8.37 7.58 8.35
CA ARG A 53 -7.72 6.28 8.08
C ARG A 53 -8.42 5.53 6.96
N LYS A 54 -9.75 5.42 7.00
CA LYS A 54 -10.51 4.77 5.92
C LYS A 54 -10.32 5.50 4.59
N TYR A 55 -10.35 6.83 4.60
CA TYR A 55 -10.09 7.63 3.40
C TYR A 55 -8.71 7.36 2.80
N TRP A 56 -7.65 7.36 3.61
CA TRP A 56 -6.30 7.08 3.11
C TRP A 56 -6.11 5.63 2.71
N ALA A 57 -6.71 4.68 3.43
CA ALA A 57 -6.71 3.28 3.05
C ALA A 57 -7.35 3.08 1.67
N GLU A 58 -8.47 3.74 1.39
CA GLU A 58 -9.11 3.74 0.08
C GLU A 58 -8.17 4.30 -1.01
N LYS A 59 -7.49 5.42 -0.76
CA LYS A 59 -6.51 5.98 -1.72
C LYS A 59 -5.31 5.08 -1.98
N VAL A 60 -4.82 4.38 -0.97
CA VAL A 60 -3.76 3.37 -1.15
C VAL A 60 -4.29 2.19 -1.96
N LEU A 61 -5.53 1.78 -1.74
CA LEU A 61 -6.18 0.68 -2.46
C LEU A 61 -6.49 1.03 -3.92
N ASP A 62 -6.88 2.28 -4.21
CA ASP A 62 -7.01 2.82 -5.57
C ASP A 62 -5.68 2.69 -6.32
N LYS A 63 -4.57 3.04 -5.66
CA LYS A 63 -3.24 2.94 -6.25
C LYS A 63 -2.83 1.48 -6.50
N TYR A 64 -3.15 0.58 -5.57
CA TYR A 64 -2.98 -0.85 -5.75
C TYR A 64 -3.74 -1.35 -6.98
N MET A 65 -5.01 -0.99 -7.12
CA MET A 65 -5.85 -1.41 -8.25
C MET A 65 -5.31 -0.89 -9.58
N PHE A 66 -4.88 0.37 -9.61
CA PHE A 66 -4.27 0.96 -10.80
C PHE A 66 -3.02 0.20 -11.26
N LEU A 67 -2.11 -0.11 -10.33
CA LEU A 67 -0.90 -0.86 -10.67
C LEU A 67 -1.24 -2.29 -11.09
N LYS A 68 -2.13 -2.95 -10.35
CA LYS A 68 -2.58 -4.31 -10.70
C LYS A 68 -3.17 -4.37 -12.11
N MET A 69 -3.89 -3.34 -12.57
CA MET A 69 -4.41 -3.26 -13.94
C MET A 69 -3.33 -2.95 -15.00
N MET A 70 -2.23 -2.28 -14.64
CA MET A 70 -1.15 -1.99 -15.58
C MET A 70 -0.18 -3.16 -15.78
N TYR A 71 0.02 -3.99 -14.75
CA TYR A 71 0.99 -5.10 -14.77
C TYR A 71 0.37 -6.46 -15.16
N ASN A 72 -0.93 -6.50 -15.47
CA ASN A 72 -1.72 -7.71 -15.73
C ASN A 72 -2.49 -7.57 -17.05
#